data_AF-A0A351HMR0-F1
#
_entry.id   AF-A0A351HMR0-F1
#
_cell.length_a   1.000
_cell.length_b   1.000
_cell.length_c   1.000
_cell.angle_alpha   90.00
_cell.angle_beta   90.00
_cell.angle_gamma   90.00
#
_symmetry.space_group_name_H-M   'P 1'
#
loop_
_entity.id
_entity.type
_entity.pdbx_description
1 polymer ?
#
loop_
_entity_poly.entity_id
_entity_poly.type
_entity_poly.pdbx_seq_one_letter_code
_entity_poly.pdbx_strand_id
1 'polypeptide(L)'
;MRKLILFITISIIISQSVAQNLRYWVNGTGNWNESSHWSLTSGGLPGATLPDENTSVVFDALSSPDEVALVQMSKAECYNFTLNTPQVSLKGKTSITIYGSLEIASQVDFSKFKG
;
A
#
# COMPACT_ATOMS: atom_id res chain seq x y z
N MET A 1 -3.80 25.78 -39.14
CA MET A 1 -3.17 25.74 -37.81
C MET A 1 -4.16 25.68 -36.62
N ARG A 2 -5.46 26.02 -36.76
CA ARG A 2 -6.46 25.88 -35.66
C ARG A 2 -7.02 24.48 -35.42
N LYS A 3 -6.87 23.54 -36.35
CA LYS A 3 -7.31 22.13 -36.18
C LYS A 3 -6.24 21.24 -35.51
N LEU A 4 -4.99 21.69 -35.46
CA LEU A 4 -3.86 20.92 -34.89
C LEU A 4 -3.77 21.09 -33.37
N ILE A 5 -4.21 22.23 -32.84
CA ILE A 5 -4.21 22.53 -31.40
C ILE A 5 -5.28 21.71 -30.65
N LEU A 6 -6.44 21.43 -31.28
CA LEU A 6 -7.54 20.68 -30.67
C LEU A 6 -7.23 19.18 -30.48
N PHE A 7 -6.39 18.60 -31.34
CA PHE A 7 -5.99 17.19 -31.26
C PHE A 7 -4.91 16.94 -30.19
N ILE A 8 -3.97 17.88 -30.02
CA ILE A 8 -2.88 17.75 -29.04
C ILE A 8 -3.41 17.88 -27.61
N THR A 9 -4.43 18.70 -27.36
CA THR A 9 -5.07 18.80 -26.04
C THR A 9 -5.87 17.55 -25.66
N ILE A 10 -6.45 16.84 -26.63
CA ILE A 10 -7.21 15.59 -26.40
C ILE A 10 -6.29 14.41 -26.06
N SER A 11 -5.08 14.35 -26.64
CA SER A 11 -4.10 13.31 -26.32
C SER A 11 -3.43 13.49 -24.95
N ILE A 12 -3.47 14.68 -24.35
CA ILE A 12 -2.90 14.97 -23.02
C ILE A 12 -3.92 14.70 -21.89
N ILE A 13 -5.20 14.43 -22.21
CA ILE A 13 -6.28 14.23 -21.21
C ILE A 13 -6.57 12.74 -20.92
N ILE A 14 -5.80 11.81 -21.48
CA ILE A 14 -5.94 10.37 -21.13
C ILE A 14 -4.70 9.86 -20.42
N SER A 15 -4.25 10.60 -19.40
CA SER A 15 -3.56 9.96 -18.28
C SER A 15 -4.64 9.28 -17.44
N GLN A 16 -5.15 8.15 -17.90
CA GLN A 16 -5.85 7.23 -17.02
C GLN A 16 -4.79 6.73 -16.03
N SER A 17 -4.64 7.41 -14.89
CA SER A 17 -4.24 6.68 -13.71
C SER A 17 -5.30 5.61 -13.56
N VAL A 18 -4.96 4.36 -13.85
CA VAL A 18 -5.74 3.26 -13.32
C VAL A 18 -5.72 3.55 -11.82
N ALA A 19 -6.83 4.03 -11.29
CA ALA A 19 -7.00 4.17 -9.86
C ALA A 19 -7.08 2.74 -9.34
N GLN A 20 -5.93 2.06 -9.32
CA GLN A 20 -5.68 0.96 -8.42
C GLN A 20 -6.20 1.46 -7.09
N ASN A 21 -7.20 0.77 -6.55
CA ASN A 21 -7.74 1.10 -5.25
C ASN A 21 -6.54 0.98 -4.30
N LEU A 22 -5.93 2.09 -3.92
CA LEU A 22 -4.60 2.12 -3.32
C LEU A 22 -4.72 2.55 -1.87
N ARG A 23 -4.07 1.83 -0.96
CA ARG A 23 -4.04 2.18 0.46
C ARG A 23 -2.60 2.24 0.95
N TYR A 24 -2.31 3.32 1.65
CA TYR A 24 -1.02 3.53 2.30
C TYR A 24 -1.17 3.25 3.78
N TRP A 25 -0.29 2.43 4.32
CA TRP A 25 -0.17 2.28 5.77
C TRP A 25 0.36 3.57 6.38
N VAL A 26 -0.23 4.03 7.48
CA VAL A 26 0.17 5.23 8.24
C VAL A 26 0.08 4.98 9.75
N ASN A 27 0.61 5.92 10.55
CA ASN A 27 0.52 5.93 12.02
C ASN A 27 1.23 4.78 12.75
N GLY A 28 2.22 4.13 12.14
CA GLY A 28 3.09 3.19 12.84
C GLY A 28 2.47 1.84 13.15
N THR A 29 2.89 1.24 14.27
CA THR A 29 2.41 -0.07 14.72
C THR A 29 0.90 -0.06 14.92
N GLY A 30 0.20 -1.08 14.42
CA GLY A 30 -1.27 -1.10 14.45
C GLY A 30 -1.88 -2.36 13.84
N ASN A 31 -3.21 -2.44 13.87
CA ASN A 31 -3.95 -3.57 13.31
C ASN A 31 -4.46 -3.25 11.91
N TRP A 32 -4.30 -4.17 10.95
CA TRP A 32 -4.81 -4.04 9.59
C TRP A 32 -6.28 -3.63 9.50
N ASN A 33 -7.09 -4.04 10.47
CA ASN A 33 -8.54 -3.79 10.45
C ASN A 33 -8.94 -2.46 11.08
N GLU A 34 -7.98 -1.60 11.43
CA GLU A 34 -8.23 -0.26 11.94
C GLU A 34 -8.06 0.76 10.81
N SER A 35 -9.14 1.43 10.42
CA SER A 35 -9.11 2.47 9.37
C SER A 35 -8.18 3.64 9.71
N SER A 36 -7.85 3.83 11.00
CA SER A 36 -6.87 4.81 11.46
C SER A 36 -5.44 4.55 10.97
N HIS A 37 -5.16 3.37 10.41
CA HIS A 37 -3.87 3.02 9.83
C HIS A 37 -3.84 3.02 8.31
N TRP A 38 -4.95 3.40 7.65
CA TRP A 38 -5.02 3.48 6.20
C TRP A 38 -5.27 4.90 5.71
N SER A 39 -4.50 5.29 4.70
CA SER A 39 -4.67 6.54 3.97
C SER A 39 -4.82 6.31 2.47
N LEU A 40 -5.43 7.27 1.78
CA LEU A 40 -5.51 7.31 0.31
C LEU A 40 -4.22 7.81 -0.34
N THR A 41 -3.31 8.39 0.44
CA THR A 41 -2.03 8.95 -0.04
C THR A 41 -0.90 8.64 0.95
N SER A 42 0.34 8.51 0.47
CA SER A 42 1.52 8.33 1.33
C SER A 42 1.63 9.45 2.38
N GLY A 43 1.75 9.08 3.66
CA GLY A 43 1.80 10.02 4.80
C GLY A 43 0.55 10.90 4.99
N GLY A 44 -0.56 10.57 4.32
CA GLY A 44 -1.78 11.37 4.35
C GLY A 44 -2.61 11.18 5.61
N LEU A 45 -3.79 11.82 5.63
CA LEU A 45 -4.74 11.67 6.72
C LEU A 45 -5.23 10.21 6.82
N PRO A 46 -5.39 9.69 8.05
CA PRO A 46 -5.94 8.35 8.27
C PRO A 46 -7.46 8.31 8.07
N GLY A 47 -8.02 7.12 8.01
CA GLY A 47 -9.47 6.89 7.92
C GLY A 47 -9.94 6.41 6.54
N ALA A 48 -9.03 5.96 5.67
CA ALA A 48 -9.41 5.31 4.44
C ALA A 48 -10.12 3.96 4.72
N THR A 49 -10.91 3.49 3.75
CA THR A 49 -11.55 2.16 3.88
C THR A 49 -10.50 1.06 3.92
N LEU A 50 -10.84 -0.05 4.58
CA LEU A 50 -9.97 -1.22 4.65
C LEU A 50 -9.68 -1.77 3.25
N PRO A 51 -8.47 -2.31 3.01
CA PRO A 51 -8.17 -3.02 1.77
C PRO A 51 -9.01 -4.30 1.62
N ASP A 52 -9.36 -4.59 0.37
CA ASP A 52 -10.07 -5.78 -0.10
C ASP A 52 -9.27 -6.48 -1.22
N GLU A 53 -9.85 -7.53 -1.81
CA GLU A 53 -9.23 -8.31 -2.89
C GLU A 53 -8.89 -7.51 -4.17
N ASN A 54 -9.42 -6.30 -4.32
CA ASN A 54 -9.18 -5.40 -5.44
C ASN A 54 -8.31 -4.19 -5.05
N THR A 55 -7.82 -4.14 -3.81
CA THR A 55 -7.07 -3.01 -3.27
C THR A 55 -5.59 -3.33 -3.16
N SER A 56 -4.75 -2.54 -3.83
CA SER A 56 -3.30 -2.56 -3.66
C SER A 56 -2.91 -1.82 -2.37
N VAL A 57 -1.96 -2.36 -1.62
CA VAL A 57 -1.44 -1.74 -0.39
C VAL A 57 0.03 -1.41 -0.51
N VAL A 58 0.44 -0.31 0.12
CA VAL A 58 1.81 0.17 0.14
C VAL A 58 2.22 0.50 1.57
N PHE A 59 3.35 -0.08 1.96
CA PHE A 59 4.12 0.32 3.13
C PHE A 59 5.36 1.04 2.63
N ASP A 60 5.54 2.30 3.01
CA ASP A 60 6.67 3.13 2.57
C ASP A 60 7.34 3.85 3.75
N ALA A 61 8.26 4.77 3.46
CA ALA A 61 9.01 5.49 4.48
C ALA A 61 8.14 6.37 5.40
N LEU A 62 6.90 6.69 5.02
CA LEU A 62 5.96 7.48 5.82
C LEU A 62 4.95 6.60 6.57
N SER A 63 5.06 5.27 6.46
CA SER A 63 4.23 4.32 7.20
C SER A 63 4.52 4.31 8.70
N SER A 64 5.77 4.58 9.10
CA SER A 64 6.17 4.80 10.49
C SER A 64 7.53 5.48 10.57
N PRO A 65 7.79 6.28 11.62
CA PRO A 65 9.14 6.71 11.96
C PRO A 65 10.04 5.58 12.52
N ASP A 66 9.46 4.47 12.97
CA ASP A 66 10.15 3.33 13.61
C ASP A 66 9.79 2.00 12.90
N GLU A 67 10.22 0.85 13.46
CA GLU A 67 9.79 -0.47 12.98
C GLU A 67 8.26 -0.59 13.05
N VAL A 68 7.60 -0.71 11.89
CA VAL A 68 6.17 -1.00 11.78
C VAL A 68 5.95 -2.43 12.27
N ALA A 69 5.33 -2.62 13.44
CA ALA A 69 4.71 -3.90 13.76
C ALA A 69 3.26 -3.87 13.25
N LEU A 70 3.00 -4.55 12.12
CA LEU A 70 1.62 -4.95 11.85
C LEU A 70 1.24 -5.96 12.94
N VAL A 71 0.08 -5.81 13.55
CA VAL A 71 -0.50 -6.76 14.51
C VAL A 71 -1.74 -7.36 13.87
N GLN A 72 -1.55 -8.44 13.13
CA GLN A 72 -2.65 -9.09 12.42
C GLN A 72 -3.45 -9.99 13.36
N MET A 73 -4.71 -9.62 13.63
CA MET A 73 -5.60 -10.34 14.56
C MET A 73 -6.86 -10.94 13.90
N SER A 74 -7.13 -10.64 12.63
CA SER A 74 -8.30 -11.14 11.88
C SER A 74 -8.00 -11.27 10.38
N LYS A 75 -9.01 -11.37 9.50
CA LYS A 75 -8.82 -11.42 8.05
C LYS A 75 -8.06 -10.16 7.59
N ALA A 76 -7.04 -10.35 6.76
CA ALA A 76 -6.40 -9.29 5.99
C ALA A 76 -6.24 -9.78 4.56
N GLU A 77 -6.62 -8.94 3.62
CA GLU A 77 -6.56 -9.28 2.21
C GLU A 77 -6.27 -8.04 1.38
N CYS A 78 -5.55 -8.23 0.28
CA CYS A 78 -5.22 -7.18 -0.66
C CYS A 78 -4.96 -7.78 -2.04
N TYR A 79 -5.05 -6.95 -3.08
CA TYR A 79 -4.63 -7.33 -4.42
C TYR A 79 -3.10 -7.40 -4.49
N ASN A 80 -2.42 -6.25 -4.56
CA ASN A 80 -0.95 -6.20 -4.50
C ASN A 80 -0.47 -5.75 -3.13
N PHE A 81 0.64 -6.29 -2.66
CA PHE A 81 1.30 -5.90 -1.42
C PHE A 81 2.69 -5.36 -1.73
N THR A 82 2.93 -4.08 -1.46
CA THR A 82 4.23 -3.42 -1.74
C THR A 82 4.91 -3.01 -0.43
N LEU A 83 6.13 -3.50 -0.22
CA LEU A 83 7.02 -3.13 0.88
C LEU A 83 8.18 -2.28 0.35
N ASN A 84 8.02 -0.96 0.41
CA ASN A 84 9.00 0.04 -0.01
C ASN A 84 9.70 0.71 1.18
N THR A 85 9.90 -0.04 2.26
CA THR A 85 10.66 0.39 3.43
C THR A 85 11.28 -0.84 4.11
N PRO A 86 12.53 -0.75 4.59
CA PRO A 86 13.15 -1.84 5.35
C PRO A 86 12.61 -1.96 6.78
N GLN A 87 11.80 -0.99 7.26
CA GLN A 87 11.36 -0.91 8.64
C GLN A 87 9.98 -1.55 8.89
N VAL A 88 9.67 -2.70 8.28
CA VAL A 88 8.38 -3.38 8.51
C VAL A 88 8.60 -4.79 9.07
N SER A 89 8.07 -5.03 10.25
CA SER A 89 7.89 -6.36 10.83
C SER A 89 6.41 -6.73 10.78
N LEU A 90 6.08 -7.75 9.99
CA LEU A 90 4.75 -8.33 9.97
C LEU A 90 4.61 -9.28 11.18
N LYS A 91 3.85 -8.90 12.21
CA LYS A 91 3.59 -9.74 13.40
C LYS A 91 2.11 -10.12 13.41
N GLY A 92 1.78 -11.39 13.56
CA GLY A 92 0.39 -11.79 13.43
C GLY A 92 0.14 -13.23 13.79
N LYS A 93 -1.10 -13.51 14.19
CA LYS A 93 -1.59 -14.88 14.40
C LYS A 93 -2.28 -15.45 13.15
N THR A 94 -2.68 -14.58 12.22
CA THR A 94 -3.39 -14.94 11.00
C THR A 94 -2.63 -14.48 9.76
N SER A 95 -2.83 -15.19 8.64
CA SER A 95 -2.20 -14.89 7.36
C SER A 95 -2.82 -13.66 6.69
N ILE A 96 -2.01 -12.91 5.94
CA ILE A 96 -2.48 -11.93 4.96
C ILE A 96 -2.63 -12.64 3.62
N THR A 97 -3.79 -12.53 2.98
CA THR A 97 -4.02 -13.08 1.64
C THR A 97 -3.68 -12.03 0.59
N ILE A 98 -2.83 -12.39 -0.37
CA ILE A 98 -2.41 -11.52 -1.47
C ILE A 98 -2.89 -12.19 -2.76
N TYR A 99 -3.81 -11.54 -3.48
CA TYR A 99 -4.39 -12.11 -4.72
C TYR A 99 -3.54 -11.82 -5.96
N GLY A 100 -2.78 -10.73 -5.94
CA GLY A 100 -1.85 -10.29 -6.97
C GLY A 100 -0.41 -10.53 -6.58
N SER A 101 0.43 -9.50 -6.68
CA SER A 101 1.87 -9.61 -6.43
C SER A 101 2.27 -9.13 -5.04
N LEU A 102 3.26 -9.80 -4.46
CA LEU A 102 4.05 -9.29 -3.35
C LEU A 102 5.34 -8.67 -3.92
N GLU A 103 5.49 -7.36 -3.78
CA GLU A 103 6.70 -6.62 -4.13
C GLU A 103 7.42 -6.21 -2.86
N ILE A 104 8.70 -6.53 -2.78
CA ILE A 104 9.56 -6.22 -1.66
C ILE A 104 10.76 -5.48 -2.22
N ALA A 105 10.96 -4.23 -1.79
CA ALA A 105 12.14 -3.48 -2.16
C ALA A 105 13.40 -4.25 -1.71
N SER A 106 14.44 -4.22 -2.55
CA SER A 106 15.69 -5.02 -2.50
C SER A 106 16.50 -5.03 -1.18
N GLN A 107 16.01 -4.42 -0.11
CA GLN A 107 16.67 -4.27 1.19
C GLN A 107 16.12 -5.19 2.30
N VAL A 108 15.31 -6.20 1.98
CA VAL A 108 14.84 -7.14 3.01
C VAL A 108 15.93 -8.14 3.38
N ASP A 109 16.36 -8.04 4.63
CA ASP A 109 17.30 -8.96 5.25
C ASP A 109 16.57 -10.21 5.76
N PHE A 110 16.55 -11.26 4.92
CA PHE A 110 16.00 -12.56 5.28
C PHE A 110 16.89 -13.35 6.26
N SER A 111 18.10 -12.89 6.61
CA SER A 111 18.98 -13.61 7.55
C SER A 111 18.38 -13.73 8.96
N LYS A 112 17.37 -12.90 9.27
CA LYS A 112 16.63 -12.92 10.53
C LYS A 112 15.38 -13.80 10.51
N PHE A 113 15.00 -14.37 9.35
CA PHE A 113 13.86 -15.27 9.26
C PHE A 113 14.21 -16.62 9.88
N LYS A 114 13.51 -16.99 10.96
CA LYS A 114 13.55 -18.35 11.53
C LYS A 114 12.20 -19.00 11.23
N GLY A 115 12.23 -19.97 10.31
CA GLY A 115 11.07 -20.81 9.98
C GLY A 115 10.67 -21.75 11.10
#